data_AF-A0A0D9A6P6-F1
#
_entry.id   AF-A0A0D9A6P6-F1
#
_cell.length_a   1.000
_cell.length_b   1.000
_cell.length_c   1.000
_cell.angle_alpha   90.00
_cell.angle_beta   90.00
_cell.angle_gamma   90.00
#
_symmetry.space_group_name_H-M   'P 1'
#
loop_
_entity.id
_entity.type
_entity.pdbx_description
1 polymer ?
#
loop_
_entity_poly.entity_id
_entity_poly.type
_entity_poly.pdbx_seq_one_letter_code
_entity_poly.pdbx_strand_id
1 'polypeptide(L)'
;MSSDLWSFSLDAYARPGAERACLQLQSAGTNVCLLLCGLWLEHRGVVFNELRLLQLREVIEGWDAGVIQPLRALRGQWKAAAADDTDLNILREKVKALELEGERILLSRLEKTAQQWPQNDKAGTTAWLEGVAADTTNVGRDALHQLRVAVTGT
;
A
#
# COMPACT_ATOMS: atom_id res chain seq x y z
N MET A 1 5.98 0.06 -20.41
CA MET A 1 6.07 0.18 -18.95
C MET A 1 4.69 -0.12 -18.42
N SER A 2 4.52 -1.21 -17.69
CA SER A 2 3.19 -1.71 -17.35
C SER A 2 2.43 -0.65 -16.54
N SER A 3 1.24 -0.26 -17.03
CA SER A 3 0.38 0.74 -16.41
C SER A 3 -0.45 0.20 -15.24
N ASP A 4 -0.27 -1.07 -14.90
CA ASP A 4 -1.00 -1.72 -13.82
C ASP A 4 -0.48 -1.28 -12.44
N LEU A 5 -1.36 -1.39 -11.44
CA LEU A 5 -1.06 -0.89 -10.09
C LEU A 5 0.06 -1.69 -9.43
N TRP A 6 0.22 -2.96 -9.78
CA TRP A 6 1.26 -3.82 -9.23
C TRP A 6 2.67 -3.37 -9.67
N SER A 7 2.85 -3.11 -10.97
CA SER A 7 4.11 -2.68 -11.54
C SER A 7 4.48 -1.29 -11.03
N PHE A 8 3.50 -0.39 -10.95
CA PHE A 8 3.68 0.90 -10.29
C PHE A 8 4.13 0.75 -8.83
N SER A 9 3.53 -0.20 -8.09
CA SER A 9 3.89 -0.46 -6.69
C SER A 9 5.33 -0.95 -6.57
N LEU A 10 5.76 -1.86 -7.45
CA LEU A 10 7.16 -2.33 -7.50
C LEU A 10 8.12 -1.19 -7.82
N ASP A 11 7.80 -0.34 -8.79
CA ASP A 11 8.61 0.81 -9.16
C ASP A 11 8.69 1.84 -8.02
N ALA A 12 7.60 2.03 -7.27
CA ALA A 12 7.57 2.88 -6.07
C ALA A 12 8.47 2.32 -4.97
N TYR A 13 8.41 1.01 -4.70
CA TYR A 13 9.25 0.35 -3.70
C TYR A 13 10.74 0.33 -4.06
N ALA A 14 11.07 0.26 -5.36
CA ALA A 14 12.46 0.29 -5.82
C ALA A 14 13.16 1.62 -5.55
N ARG A 15 12.43 2.68 -5.17
CA ARG A 15 13.00 3.99 -4.92
C ARG A 15 13.68 4.08 -3.55
N PRO A 16 14.84 4.76 -3.46
CA PRO A 16 15.52 4.95 -2.18
C PRO A 16 14.61 5.57 -1.12
N GLY A 17 14.52 4.93 0.05
CA GLY A 17 13.73 5.41 1.19
C GLY A 17 12.25 5.02 1.16
N ALA A 18 11.72 4.52 0.04
CA ALA A 18 10.31 4.11 -0.06
C ALA A 18 9.97 2.94 0.87
N GLU A 19 10.81 1.91 0.91
CA GLU A 19 10.63 0.76 1.83
C GLU A 19 10.53 1.21 3.29
N ARG A 20 11.46 2.08 3.73
CA ARG A 20 11.47 2.59 5.10
C ARG A 20 10.20 3.38 5.42
N ALA A 21 9.76 4.23 4.50
CA ALA A 21 8.53 5.01 4.67
C ALA A 21 7.29 4.11 4.73
N CYS A 22 7.17 3.13 3.83
CA CYS A 22 6.10 2.14 3.85
C CYS A 22 6.06 1.36 5.18
N LEU A 23 7.21 0.93 5.71
CA LEU A 23 7.29 0.24 6.99
C LEU A 23 6.86 1.11 8.17
N GLN A 24 7.23 2.40 8.16
CA GLN A 24 6.78 3.35 9.19
C GLN A 24 5.26 3.55 9.15
N LEU A 25 4.70 3.66 7.94
CA LEU A 25 3.26 3.81 7.73
C LEU A 25 2.49 2.56 8.14
N GLN A 26 2.99 1.39 7.77
CA GLN A 26 2.44 0.11 8.19
C GLN A 26 2.45 -0.03 9.72
N SER A 27 3.53 0.41 10.38
CA SER A 27 3.63 0.42 11.84
C SER A 27 2.68 1.42 12.50
N ALA A 28 2.31 2.49 11.78
CA ALA A 28 1.30 3.46 12.19
C ALA A 28 -0.15 3.02 11.90
N GLY A 29 -0.35 1.81 11.36
CA GLY A 29 -1.67 1.26 11.04
C GLY A 29 -2.21 1.65 9.65
N THR A 30 -1.41 2.32 8.82
CA THR A 30 -1.80 2.67 7.46
C THR A 30 -1.78 1.44 6.56
N ASN A 31 -2.84 1.27 5.75
CA ASN A 31 -2.84 0.26 4.71
C ASN A 31 -1.97 0.71 3.52
N VAL A 32 -0.81 0.08 3.35
CA VAL A 32 0.15 0.45 2.31
C VAL A 32 -0.41 0.21 0.90
N CYS A 33 -1.26 -0.80 0.70
CA CYS A 33 -1.88 -1.03 -0.61
C CYS A 33 -2.85 0.09 -1.01
N LEU A 34 -3.62 0.63 -0.07
CA LEU A 34 -4.48 1.80 -0.31
C LEU A 34 -3.66 3.02 -0.71
N LEU A 35 -2.55 3.24 -0.01
CA LEU A 35 -1.66 4.36 -0.25
C LEU A 35 -1.03 4.28 -1.64
N LEU A 36 -0.51 3.11 -2.02
CA LEU A 36 0.06 2.88 -3.34
C LEU A 36 -1.00 3.06 -4.43
N CYS A 37 -2.24 2.63 -4.17
CA CYS A 37 -3.37 2.91 -5.05
C CYS A 37 -3.63 4.42 -5.19
N GLY A 38 -3.64 5.17 -4.09
CA GLY A 38 -3.79 6.64 -4.11
C GLY A 38 -2.71 7.33 -4.97
N LEU A 39 -1.44 6.98 -4.77
CA LEU A 39 -0.31 7.48 -5.56
C LEU A 39 -0.46 7.16 -7.06
N TRP A 40 -0.89 5.94 -7.37
CA TRP A 40 -1.13 5.51 -8.75
C TRP A 40 -2.30 6.26 -9.39
N LEU A 41 -3.37 6.55 -8.63
CA LEU A 41 -4.50 7.33 -9.11
C LEU A 41 -4.15 8.80 -9.35
N GLU A 42 -3.30 9.38 -8.50
CA GLU A 42 -2.70 10.71 -8.74
C GLU A 42 -1.87 10.70 -10.02
N HIS A 43 -1.02 9.70 -10.21
CA HIS A 43 -0.20 9.57 -11.41
C HIS A 43 -1.04 9.40 -12.69
N ARG A 44 -2.20 8.75 -12.59
CA ARG A 44 -3.18 8.61 -13.68
C ARG A 44 -4.07 9.84 -13.89
N GLY A 45 -3.93 10.90 -13.09
CA GLY A 45 -4.77 12.09 -13.18
C GLY A 45 -6.22 11.86 -12.79
N VAL A 46 -6.52 10.84 -11.97
CA VAL A 46 -7.88 10.59 -11.49
C VAL A 46 -8.22 11.58 -10.38
N VAL A 47 -9.33 12.31 -10.53
CA VAL A 47 -9.78 13.28 -9.52
C VAL A 47 -10.12 12.58 -8.20
N PHE A 48 -9.61 13.12 -7.09
CA PHE A 48 -10.04 12.69 -5.76
C PHE A 48 -11.53 12.93 -5.56
N ASN A 49 -12.20 11.96 -4.95
CA ASN A 49 -13.58 12.05 -4.53
C ASN A 49 -13.76 11.17 -3.30
N GLU A 50 -14.38 11.68 -2.25
CA GLU A 50 -14.66 10.94 -1.01
C GLU A 50 -15.44 9.64 -1.27
N LEU A 51 -16.40 9.65 -2.20
CA LEU A 51 -17.13 8.44 -2.59
C LEU A 51 -16.21 7.38 -3.22
N ARG A 52 -15.22 7.80 -4.00
CA ARG A 52 -14.25 6.88 -4.58
C ARG A 52 -13.32 6.32 -3.52
N LEU A 53 -12.89 7.14 -2.56
CA LEU A 53 -12.09 6.68 -1.43
C LEU A 53 -12.86 5.65 -0.58
N LEU A 54 -14.15 5.89 -0.33
CA LEU A 54 -15.02 4.93 0.36
C LEU A 54 -15.10 3.60 -0.40
N GLN A 55 -15.30 3.62 -1.72
CA GLN A 55 -15.30 2.41 -2.55
C GLN A 55 -13.99 1.62 -2.45
N LEU A 56 -12.83 2.29 -2.39
CA LEU A 56 -11.55 1.60 -2.19
C LEU A 56 -11.45 0.99 -0.80
N ARG A 57 -11.91 1.69 0.25
CA ARG A 57 -11.91 1.20 1.63
C ARG A 57 -12.78 -0.06 1.78
N GLU A 58 -13.95 -0.09 1.16
CA GLU A 58 -14.83 -1.27 1.14
C GLU A 58 -14.15 -2.51 0.50
N VAL A 59 -13.35 -2.30 -0.56
CA VAL A 59 -12.58 -3.38 -1.20
C VAL A 59 -11.50 -3.94 -0.28
N ILE A 60 -10.92 -3.09 0.57
CA ILE A 60 -9.81 -3.45 1.48
C ILE A 60 -10.32 -4.18 2.72
N GLU A 61 -11.37 -3.67 3.35
CA GLU A 61 -11.74 -4.01 4.73
C GLU A 61 -11.75 -5.52 4.99
N GLY A 62 -12.59 -6.27 4.27
CA GLY A 62 -12.73 -7.71 4.47
C GLY A 62 -11.49 -8.52 4.09
N TRP A 63 -10.74 -8.08 3.08
CA TRP A 63 -9.55 -8.80 2.62
C TRP A 63 -8.33 -8.55 3.50
N ASP A 64 -8.13 -7.31 3.94
CA ASP A 64 -7.02 -6.96 4.82
C ASP A 64 -7.18 -7.66 6.17
N ALA A 65 -8.36 -7.58 6.79
CA ALA A 65 -8.64 -8.22 8.06
C ALA A 65 -8.64 -9.76 7.97
N GLY A 66 -9.15 -10.33 6.88
CA GLY A 66 -9.30 -11.78 6.73
C GLY A 66 -8.05 -12.51 6.21
N VAL A 67 -7.18 -11.83 5.46
CA VAL A 67 -6.05 -12.47 4.76
C VAL A 67 -4.71 -11.84 5.14
N ILE A 68 -4.56 -10.53 4.97
CA ILE A 68 -3.25 -9.87 5.09
C ILE A 68 -2.83 -9.75 6.56
N GLN A 69 -3.68 -9.22 7.43
CA GLN A 69 -3.37 -9.00 8.84
C GLN A 69 -3.02 -10.31 9.59
N PRO A 70 -3.74 -11.43 9.39
CA PRO A 70 -3.38 -12.71 10.01
C PRO A 70 -2.00 -13.23 9.56
N LEU A 71 -1.70 -13.18 8.26
CA LEU A 71 -0.41 -13.62 7.72
C LEU A 71 0.74 -12.76 8.25
N ARG A 72 0.54 -11.44 8.27
CA ARG A 72 1.49 -10.47 8.79
C ARG A 72 1.75 -10.64 10.29
N ALA A 73 0.69 -10.86 11.07
CA ALA A 73 0.79 -11.14 12.49
C ALA A 73 1.60 -12.42 12.73
N LEU A 74 1.30 -13.49 12.01
CA LEU A 74 2.02 -14.76 12.13
C LEU A 74 3.52 -14.61 11.79
N ARG A 75 3.84 -13.95 10.67
CA ARG A 75 5.22 -13.65 10.28
C ARG A 75 5.96 -12.80 11.33
N GLY A 76 5.25 -11.84 11.94
CA GLY A 76 5.77 -10.99 13.01
C GLY A 76 6.06 -11.77 14.29
N GLN A 77 5.12 -12.60 14.73
CA GLN A 77 5.25 -13.45 15.92
C GLN A 77 6.43 -14.41 15.82
N TRP A 78 6.67 -14.99 14.64
CA TRP A 78 7.78 -15.92 14.44
C TRP A 78 9.15 -15.25 14.29
N LYS A 79 9.23 -13.91 14.15
CA LYS A 79 10.48 -13.21 13.83
C LYS A 79 11.62 -13.51 14.82
N ALA A 80 11.34 -13.53 16.12
CA ALA A 80 12.36 -13.78 17.13
C ALA A 80 12.79 -15.25 17.15
N ALA A 81 11.84 -16.19 17.18
CA ALA A 81 12.11 -17.62 17.22
C ALA A 81 12.81 -18.14 15.94
N ALA A 82 12.46 -17.58 14.78
CA ALA A 82 13.08 -17.94 13.50
C ALA A 82 14.55 -17.53 13.39
N ALA A 83 15.08 -16.69 14.30
CA ALA A 83 16.49 -16.33 14.30
C ALA A 83 17.38 -17.53 14.66
N ASP A 84 16.88 -18.42 15.53
CA ASP A 84 17.62 -19.58 16.05
C ASP A 84 17.11 -20.92 15.50
N ASP A 85 15.96 -20.92 14.79
CA ASP A 85 15.34 -22.09 14.18
C ASP A 85 15.24 -21.94 12.66
N THR A 86 16.06 -22.73 11.94
CA THR A 86 16.14 -22.69 10.47
C THR A 86 14.86 -23.20 9.81
N ASP A 87 14.22 -24.23 10.34
CA ASP A 87 13.00 -24.80 9.78
C ASP A 87 11.83 -23.83 9.94
N LEU A 88 11.74 -23.19 11.11
CA LEU A 88 10.78 -22.13 11.35
C LEU A 88 11.02 -20.92 10.44
N ASN A 89 12.28 -20.55 10.17
CA ASN A 89 12.60 -19.48 9.24
C ASN A 89 12.14 -19.79 7.80
N ILE A 90 12.29 -21.04 7.35
CA ILE A 90 11.77 -21.49 6.04
C ILE A 90 10.25 -21.33 5.99
N LEU A 91 9.54 -21.73 7.05
CA LEU A 91 8.08 -21.53 7.14
C LEU A 91 7.71 -20.04 7.15
N ARG A 92 8.46 -19.22 7.89
CA ARG A 92 8.24 -17.78 7.97
C ARG A 92 8.39 -17.09 6.61
N GLU A 93 9.37 -17.48 5.80
CA GLU A 93 9.52 -16.94 4.43
C GLU A 93 8.39 -17.41 3.49
N LYS A 94 7.84 -18.63 3.68
CA LYS A 94 6.63 -19.06 2.95
C LYS A 94 5.40 -18.22 3.33
N VAL A 95 5.23 -17.92 4.62
CA VAL A 95 4.15 -17.01 5.09
C VAL A 95 4.33 -15.61 4.50
N LYS A 96 5.56 -15.09 4.46
CA LYS A 96 5.87 -13.82 3.80
C LYS A 96 5.50 -13.81 2.32
N ALA A 97 5.78 -14.89 1.60
CA ALA A 97 5.38 -15.02 0.20
C ALA A 97 3.85 -15.02 0.03
N LEU A 98 3.12 -15.70 0.90
CA LEU A 98 1.65 -15.68 0.92
C LEU A 98 1.09 -14.29 1.27
N GLU A 99 1.71 -13.57 2.20
CA GLU A 99 1.34 -12.18 2.51
C GLU A 99 1.47 -11.30 1.27
N LEU A 100 2.61 -11.38 0.57
CA LEU A 100 2.86 -10.61 -0.65
C LEU A 100 1.89 -10.98 -1.77
N GLU A 101 1.53 -12.25 -1.92
CA GLU A 101 0.51 -12.66 -2.88
C GLU A 101 -0.88 -12.11 -2.51
N GLY A 102 -1.22 -12.10 -1.22
CA GLY A 102 -2.44 -11.48 -0.70
C GLY A 102 -2.50 -9.98 -1.01
N GLU A 103 -1.39 -9.26 -0.82
CA GLU A 103 -1.25 -7.84 -1.18
C GLU A 103 -1.39 -7.62 -2.69
N ARG A 104 -0.77 -8.47 -3.52
CA ARG A 104 -0.91 -8.41 -4.99
C ARG A 104 -2.35 -8.59 -5.45
N ILE A 105 -3.08 -9.53 -4.85
CA ILE A 105 -4.51 -9.74 -5.15
C ILE A 105 -5.32 -8.49 -4.75
N LEU A 106 -5.03 -7.90 -3.59
CA LEU A 106 -5.70 -6.67 -3.14
C LEU A 106 -5.46 -5.52 -4.12
N LEU A 107 -4.22 -5.29 -4.52
CA LEU A 107 -3.88 -4.27 -5.52
C LEU A 107 -4.61 -4.52 -6.84
N SER A 108 -4.68 -5.76 -7.32
CA SER A 108 -5.46 -6.08 -8.53
C SER A 108 -6.95 -5.76 -8.38
N ARG A 109 -7.54 -5.95 -7.20
CA ARG A 109 -8.95 -5.59 -6.94
C ARG A 109 -9.15 -4.08 -6.93
N LEU A 110 -8.26 -3.34 -6.27
CA LEU A 110 -8.27 -1.88 -6.24
C LEU A 110 -8.15 -1.29 -7.65
N GLU A 111 -7.23 -1.82 -8.45
CA GLU A 111 -7.06 -1.46 -9.86
C GLU A 111 -8.34 -1.66 -10.66
N LYS A 112 -8.98 -2.83 -10.53
CA LYS A 112 -10.25 -3.14 -11.23
C LYS A 112 -11.36 -2.17 -10.84
N THR A 113 -11.50 -1.85 -9.55
CA THR A 113 -12.48 -0.88 -9.05
C THR A 113 -12.27 0.51 -9.67
N ALA A 114 -11.02 0.93 -9.81
CA ALA A 114 -10.66 2.24 -10.34
C ALA A 114 -10.40 2.27 -11.85
N GLN A 115 -10.54 1.15 -12.55
CA GLN A 115 -10.15 1.02 -13.96
C GLN A 115 -10.95 1.97 -14.86
N GLN A 116 -12.25 2.11 -14.57
CA GLN A 116 -13.21 2.88 -15.37
C GLN A 116 -13.32 4.34 -14.94
N TRP A 117 -12.55 4.80 -13.95
CA TRP A 117 -12.67 6.17 -13.48
C TRP A 117 -12.06 7.15 -14.48
N PRO A 118 -12.77 8.25 -14.80
CA PRO A 118 -12.27 9.25 -15.74
C PRO A 118 -11.03 9.95 -15.21
N GLN A 119 -10.08 10.15 -16.11
CA GLN A 119 -8.88 10.96 -15.92
C GLN A 119 -9.24 12.43 -16.21
N ASN A 120 -8.69 13.34 -15.43
CA ASN A 120 -8.83 14.77 -15.64
C ASN A 120 -7.53 15.47 -15.24
N ASP A 121 -6.78 15.89 -16.26
CA ASP A 121 -5.45 16.51 -16.14
C ASP A 121 -5.43 17.83 -15.35
N LYS A 122 -6.60 18.37 -14.96
CA LYS A 122 -6.73 19.65 -14.23
C LYS A 122 -6.97 19.50 -12.72
N ALA A 123 -7.10 18.28 -12.19
CA ALA A 123 -7.32 18.10 -10.76
C ALA A 123 -6.00 18.18 -9.97
N GLY A 124 -6.04 18.88 -8.83
CA GLY A 124 -4.88 19.04 -7.94
C GLY A 124 -4.25 17.70 -7.54
N THR A 125 -2.92 17.65 -7.62
CA THR A 125 -2.09 16.44 -7.57
C THR A 125 -1.89 15.82 -6.18
N THR A 126 -2.58 16.30 -5.13
CA THR A 126 -2.28 15.91 -3.73
C THR A 126 -3.45 15.35 -2.94
N ALA A 127 -4.65 15.42 -3.51
CA ALA A 127 -5.88 15.18 -2.77
C ALA A 127 -6.10 13.71 -2.40
N TRP A 128 -5.54 12.75 -3.16
CA TRP A 128 -5.66 11.33 -2.82
C TRP A 128 -4.81 10.96 -1.62
N LEU A 129 -3.54 11.38 -1.61
CA LEU A 129 -2.67 11.13 -0.47
C LEU A 129 -3.24 11.77 0.79
N GLU A 130 -3.71 13.02 0.73
CA GLU A 130 -4.33 13.70 1.87
C GLU A 130 -5.59 12.97 2.36
N GLY A 131 -6.45 12.51 1.44
CA GLY A 131 -7.67 11.77 1.80
C GLY A 131 -7.39 10.38 2.37
N VAL A 132 -6.43 9.64 1.81
CA VAL A 132 -5.98 8.35 2.35
C VAL A 132 -5.31 8.54 3.71
N ALA A 133 -4.60 9.65 3.87
CA ALA A 133 -3.85 9.98 5.08
C ALA A 133 -4.65 10.70 6.17
N ALA A 134 -5.91 11.05 5.94
CA ALA A 134 -6.69 11.88 6.86
C ALA A 134 -6.75 11.29 8.28
N ASP A 135 -6.75 9.97 8.38
CA ASP A 135 -6.79 9.23 9.65
C ASP A 135 -5.40 8.91 10.23
N THR A 136 -4.32 9.36 9.59
CA THR A 136 -2.95 9.02 10.00
C THR A 136 -2.42 9.95 11.08
N THR A 137 -1.67 9.37 12.02
CA THR A 137 -0.94 10.13 13.05
C THR A 137 0.11 11.07 12.44
N ASN A 138 0.63 12.02 13.23
CA ASN A 138 1.67 12.96 12.77
C ASN A 138 2.92 12.24 12.21
N VAL A 139 3.34 11.13 12.83
CA VAL A 139 4.44 10.28 12.35
C VAL A 139 4.13 9.69 10.97
N GLY A 140 2.87 9.36 10.72
CA GLY A 140 2.40 8.92 9.41
C GLY A 140 2.52 10.02 8.36
N ARG A 141 2.24 11.29 8.70
CA ARG A 141 2.34 12.41 7.74
C ARG A 141 3.76 12.65 7.25
N ASP A 142 4.76 12.54 8.11
CA ASP A 142 6.17 12.68 7.70
C ASP A 142 6.61 11.52 6.78
N ALA A 143 6.21 10.29 7.12
CA ALA A 143 6.51 9.13 6.28
C ALA A 143 5.78 9.18 4.93
N LEU A 144 4.54 9.68 4.89
CA LEU A 144 3.80 9.96 3.65
C LEU A 144 4.55 10.97 2.78
N HIS A 145 5.04 12.06 3.37
CA HIS A 145 5.80 13.05 2.64
C HIS A 145 7.10 12.45 2.07
N GLN A 146 7.84 11.66 2.84
CA GLN A 146 9.04 10.96 2.36
C GLN A 146 8.75 10.01 1.20
N LEU A 147 7.66 9.23 1.31
CA LEU A 147 7.27 8.30 0.26
C LEU A 147 6.86 9.03 -1.01
N ARG A 148 6.15 10.16 -0.87
CA ARG A 148 5.79 11.01 -2.01
C ARG A 148 7.02 11.60 -2.70
N VAL A 149 7.95 12.18 -1.95
CA VAL A 149 9.20 12.73 -2.50
C VAL A 149 9.97 11.63 -3.22
N ALA A 150 10.03 10.42 -2.64
CA ALA A 150 10.65 9.28 -3.30
C ALA A 150 9.94 8.96 -4.63
N VAL A 151 8.61 8.83 -4.66
CA VAL A 151 7.80 8.37 -5.81
C VAL A 151 7.57 9.43 -6.89
N THR A 152 7.59 10.71 -6.55
CA THR A 152 7.32 11.80 -7.52
C THR A 152 8.56 12.64 -7.84
N GLY A 153 9.61 12.58 -7.01
CA GLY A 153 10.80 13.42 -7.16
C GLY A 153 10.58 14.89 -6.76
N THR A 154 9.43 15.20 -6.18
CA THR A 154 8.99 16.53 -5.71
C THR A 154 8.34 16.43 -4.34
#